data_AF-A0A843GQ42-F1
#
_entry.id   AF-A0A843GQ42-F1
#
_cell.length_a   1.000
_cell.length_b   1.000
_cell.length_c   1.000
_cell.angle_alpha   90.00
_cell.angle_beta   90.00
_cell.angle_gamma   90.00
#
_symmetry.space_group_name_H-M   'P 1'
#
loop_
_entity.id
_entity.type
_entity.pdbx_description
1 polymer ?
#
loop_
_entity_poly.entity_id
_entity_poly.type
_entity_poly.pdbx_seq_one_letter_code
_entity_poly.pdbx_strand_id
1 'polypeptide(L)'
;MSIKAYDDAIINEFRKVFNSNTVYILPVENAVRFLAQLKKDNVTFPLISTMRLGFSVRGSNVNHNAKMIGSFTKRQDNDNIYAQSIPIRIEYQLDIFSVDRETCDDIARELIFFFYQHPSLRAHFDYGLDFEHKFNLFINDEIVDNSDTVEHINNGVMFRNTFTFYTDDAMLFRRKNQTQGEIKCDVEIMNREE
;
A
#
# COMPACT_ATOMS: atom_id res chain seq x y z
N MET A 1 7.26 5.79 -7.61
CA MET A 1 6.73 4.45 -7.31
C MET A 1 5.67 4.53 -6.21
N SER A 2 4.53 5.19 -6.46
CA SER A 2 3.48 5.41 -5.45
C SER A 2 2.93 4.13 -4.81
N ILE A 3 2.89 3.03 -5.57
CA ILE A 3 2.36 1.74 -5.08
C ILE A 3 3.23 1.17 -3.94
N LYS A 4 4.56 1.26 -4.07
CA LYS A 4 5.50 0.75 -3.07
C LYS A 4 5.32 1.41 -1.70
N ALA A 5 4.95 2.70 -1.67
CA ALA A 5 4.72 3.41 -0.41
C ALA A 5 3.54 2.80 0.39
N TYR A 6 2.52 2.27 -0.29
CA TYR A 6 1.43 1.53 0.38
C TYR A 6 1.90 0.18 0.90
N ASP A 7 2.69 -0.55 0.12
CA ASP A 7 3.28 -1.82 0.55
C ASP A 7 4.13 -1.64 1.82
N ASP A 8 5.00 -0.63 1.83
CA ASP A 8 5.87 -0.30 2.96
C ASP A 8 5.05 0.11 4.20
N ALA A 9 3.96 0.88 4.02
CA ALA A 9 3.06 1.26 5.11
C ALA A 9 2.37 0.04 5.76
N ILE A 10 1.88 -0.90 4.94
CA ILE A 10 1.25 -2.13 5.43
C ILE A 10 2.26 -3.00 6.18
N ILE A 11 3.48 -3.17 5.63
CA ILE A 11 4.56 -3.91 6.30
C ILE A 11 4.86 -3.30 7.67
N ASN A 12 5.02 -1.98 7.72
CA ASN A 12 5.40 -1.29 8.94
C ASN A 12 4.34 -1.44 10.03
N GLU A 13 3.05 -1.40 9.68
CA GLU A 13 2.01 -1.67 10.67
C GLU A 13 1.96 -3.13 11.10
N PHE A 14 2.04 -4.11 10.18
CA PHE A 14 2.06 -5.50 10.61
C PHE A 14 3.27 -5.82 11.50
N ARG A 15 4.44 -5.23 11.23
CA ARG A 15 5.60 -5.39 12.12
C ARG A 15 5.36 -4.82 13.52
N LYS A 16 4.64 -3.71 13.63
CA LYS A 16 4.25 -3.13 14.93
C LYS A 16 3.25 -4.04 15.65
N VAL A 17 2.22 -4.52 14.96
CA VAL A 17 1.16 -5.38 15.53
C VAL A 17 1.74 -6.68 16.06
N PHE A 18 2.58 -7.34 15.26
CA PHE A 18 3.17 -8.63 15.64
C PHE A 18 4.42 -8.51 16.51
N ASN A 19 4.87 -7.27 16.80
CA ASN A 19 6.10 -6.97 17.53
C ASN A 19 7.29 -7.83 17.08
N SER A 20 7.34 -8.11 15.78
CA SER A 20 8.19 -9.16 15.23
C SER A 20 8.60 -8.80 13.81
N ASN A 21 9.90 -8.90 13.54
CA ASN A 21 10.48 -8.64 12.22
C ASN A 21 10.17 -9.75 11.20
N THR A 22 9.29 -10.68 11.54
CA THR A 22 9.01 -11.89 10.75
C THR A 22 7.94 -11.68 9.68
N VAL A 23 7.41 -10.45 9.55
CA VAL A 23 6.44 -10.11 8.48
C VAL A 23 7.19 -9.61 7.25
N TYR A 24 6.98 -10.32 6.13
CA TYR A 24 7.58 -10.01 4.83
C TYR A 24 6.53 -10.03 3.73
N ILE A 25 6.65 -9.10 2.77
CA ILE A 25 5.91 -9.18 1.51
C ILE A 25 6.69 -10.05 0.53
N LEU A 26 6.37 -11.33 0.46
CA LEU A 26 6.98 -12.28 -0.46
C LEU A 26 5.88 -13.24 -0.95
N PRO A 27 5.94 -13.70 -2.21
CA PRO A 27 5.17 -14.86 -2.62
C PRO A 27 5.42 -16.02 -1.66
N VAL A 28 4.39 -16.81 -1.36
CA VAL A 28 4.41 -17.87 -0.33
C VAL A 28 5.61 -18.82 -0.46
N GLU A 29 5.90 -19.26 -1.68
CA GLU A 29 7.02 -20.15 -1.99
C GLU A 29 8.38 -19.53 -1.64
N ASN A 30 8.49 -18.21 -1.80
CA ASN A 30 9.69 -17.46 -1.48
C ASN A 30 9.77 -17.10 0.00
N ALA A 31 8.63 -16.91 0.68
CA ALA A 31 8.60 -16.55 2.10
C ALA A 31 9.20 -17.66 2.98
N VAL A 32 8.81 -18.92 2.75
CA VAL A 32 9.31 -20.08 3.49
C VAL A 32 10.80 -20.29 3.23
N ARG A 33 11.22 -20.25 1.96
CA ARG A 33 12.64 -20.41 1.56
C ARG A 33 13.52 -19.27 2.08
N PHE A 34 13.03 -18.04 2.03
CA PHE A 34 13.74 -16.86 2.51
C PHE A 34 13.97 -16.90 4.03
N LEU A 35 12.99 -17.39 4.80
CA LEU A 35 13.13 -17.56 6.23
C LEU A 35 14.05 -18.72 6.63
N ALA A 36 13.98 -19.84 5.90
CA ALA A 36 14.94 -20.92 6.06
C ALA A 36 16.38 -20.41 5.83
N GLN A 37 16.59 -19.58 4.81
CA GLN A 37 17.90 -18.95 4.54
C GLN A 37 18.32 -17.95 5.63
N LEU A 38 17.41 -17.11 6.10
CA LEU A 38 17.70 -16.11 7.15
C LEU A 38 18.05 -16.73 8.51
N LYS A 39 17.45 -17.89 8.84
CA LYS A 39 17.61 -18.54 10.15
C LYS A 39 18.47 -19.82 10.12
N LYS A 40 19.27 -20.03 9.08
CA LYS A 40 20.14 -21.22 8.94
C LYS A 40 19.35 -22.53 9.09
N ASP A 41 18.32 -22.71 8.26
CA ASP A 41 17.44 -23.88 8.14
C ASP A 41 16.42 -24.14 9.27
N ASN A 42 16.34 -23.28 10.30
CA ASN A 42 15.28 -23.38 11.31
C ASN A 42 14.07 -22.48 10.95
N VAL A 43 13.06 -23.08 10.34
CA VAL A 43 11.75 -22.42 10.12
C VAL A 43 11.00 -22.36 11.45
N THR A 44 10.72 -21.14 11.92
CA THR A 44 9.96 -20.92 13.15
C THR A 44 8.54 -20.48 12.82
N PHE A 45 7.55 -21.21 13.32
CA PHE A 45 6.13 -20.85 13.27
C PHE A 45 5.70 -20.10 14.54
N PRO A 46 4.62 -19.30 14.52
CA PRO A 46 3.77 -18.98 13.36
C PRO A 46 4.44 -18.00 12.39
N LEU A 47 4.14 -18.14 11.11
CA LEU A 47 4.63 -17.26 10.06
C LEU A 47 3.47 -16.53 9.39
N ILE A 48 3.64 -15.24 9.18
CA ILE A 48 2.71 -14.39 8.43
C ILE A 48 3.42 -13.87 7.20
N SER A 49 2.89 -14.20 6.03
CA SER A 49 3.37 -13.73 4.74
C SER A 49 2.28 -12.90 4.08
N THR A 50 2.67 -11.80 3.46
CA THR A 50 1.74 -10.99 2.65
C THR A 50 2.23 -10.95 1.22
N MET A 51 1.34 -10.91 0.24
CA MET A 51 1.69 -10.67 -1.15
C MET A 51 0.68 -9.73 -1.79
N ARG A 52 1.16 -8.95 -2.76
CA ARG A 52 0.28 -8.14 -3.60
C ARG A 52 -0.20 -8.99 -4.77
N LEU A 53 -1.52 -9.16 -4.90
CA LEU A 53 -2.14 -9.87 -6.01
C LEU A 53 -2.15 -9.01 -7.29
N GLY A 54 -2.45 -7.72 -7.13
CA GLY A 54 -2.52 -6.80 -8.25
C GLY A 54 -3.03 -5.42 -7.83
N PHE A 55 -3.23 -4.55 -8.81
CA PHE A 55 -3.91 -3.28 -8.61
C PHE A 55 -4.78 -2.98 -9.82
N SER A 56 -5.91 -2.30 -9.59
CA SER A 56 -6.84 -1.87 -10.63
C SER A 56 -7.09 -0.36 -10.51
N VAL A 57 -7.34 0.29 -11.65
CA VAL A 57 -7.68 1.72 -11.68
C VAL A 57 -9.18 1.89 -11.50
N ARG A 58 -9.59 2.72 -10.55
CA ARG A 58 -11.01 3.02 -10.34
C ARG A 58 -11.45 4.07 -11.35
N GLY A 59 -12.24 3.65 -12.33
CA GLY A 59 -12.80 4.53 -13.36
C GLY A 59 -14.07 5.27 -12.94
N SER A 60 -14.75 4.82 -11.88
CA SER A 60 -15.95 5.45 -11.33
C SER A 60 -15.59 6.46 -10.22
N ASN A 61 -16.40 7.51 -10.06
CA ASN A 61 -16.26 8.53 -9.00
C ASN A 61 -14.91 9.29 -8.98
N VAL A 62 -14.30 9.49 -10.15
CA VAL A 62 -13.04 10.22 -10.29
C VAL A 62 -13.27 11.73 -10.40
N ASN A 63 -12.58 12.49 -9.55
CA ASN A 63 -12.41 13.93 -9.73
C ASN A 63 -11.54 14.19 -10.97
N HIS A 64 -12.18 14.52 -12.09
CA HIS A 64 -11.50 14.76 -13.37
C HIS A 64 -10.53 15.95 -13.31
N ASN A 65 -10.80 16.95 -12.49
CA ASN A 65 -9.89 18.08 -12.30
C ASN A 65 -8.62 17.65 -11.57
N ALA A 66 -8.73 16.84 -10.52
CA ALA A 66 -7.58 16.28 -9.81
C ALA A 66 -6.75 15.33 -10.70
N LYS A 67 -7.40 14.63 -11.64
CA LYS A 67 -6.75 13.75 -12.61
C LYS A 67 -6.00 14.53 -13.70
N MET A 68 -6.62 15.56 -14.27
CA MET A 68 -6.08 16.29 -15.44
C MET A 68 -5.17 17.46 -15.05
N ILE A 69 -5.61 18.28 -14.10
CA ILE A 69 -4.91 19.50 -13.69
C ILE A 69 -4.03 19.21 -12.48
N GLY A 70 -4.53 18.39 -11.54
CA GLY A 70 -3.90 18.14 -10.26
C GLY A 70 -4.30 19.15 -9.20
N SER A 71 -4.11 18.80 -7.92
CA SER A 71 -4.25 19.75 -6.82
C SER A 71 -2.94 20.50 -6.61
N PHE A 72 -3.01 21.81 -6.37
CA PHE A 72 -1.82 22.59 -6.04
C PHE A 72 -1.23 22.07 -4.72
N THR A 73 0.07 21.77 -4.71
CA THR A 73 0.77 21.26 -3.52
C THR A 73 1.71 22.31 -2.95
N LYS A 74 2.65 22.81 -3.76
CA LYS A 74 3.70 23.70 -3.29
C LYS A 74 4.21 24.58 -4.43
N ARG A 75 4.67 25.78 -4.09
CA ARG A 75 5.43 26.65 -5.00
C ARG A 75 6.92 26.41 -4.75
N GLN A 76 7.68 26.15 -5.81
CA GLN A 76 9.14 26.05 -5.76
C GLN A 76 9.72 27.06 -6.75
N ASP A 77 10.40 28.07 -6.23
CA ASP A 77 10.96 29.21 -6.97
C ASP A 77 9.92 29.91 -7.88
N ASN A 78 9.87 29.53 -9.17
CA ASN A 78 8.95 30.06 -10.20
C ASN A 78 7.97 29.01 -10.78
N ASP A 79 8.04 27.76 -10.32
CA ASP A 79 7.16 26.68 -10.77
C ASP A 79 6.08 26.40 -9.71
N ASN A 80 4.83 26.29 -10.19
CA ASN A 80 3.75 25.74 -9.41
C ASN A 80 3.79 24.21 -9.53
N ILE A 81 3.88 23.51 -8.40
CA ILE A 81 3.86 22.06 -8.34
C ILE A 81 2.43 21.60 -8.04
N TYR A 82 1.89 20.82 -8.96
CA TYR A 82 0.60 20.16 -8.83
C TYR A 82 0.79 18.65 -8.61
N ALA A 83 -0.03 18.08 -7.73
CA ALA A 83 -0.19 16.65 -7.56
C ALA A 83 -1.40 16.17 -8.36
N GLN A 84 -1.15 15.46 -9.46
CA GLN A 84 -2.20 14.70 -10.12
C GLN A 84 -2.45 13.41 -9.34
N SER A 85 -3.72 13.07 -9.13
CA SER A 85 -4.11 11.84 -8.45
C SER A 85 -5.04 10.98 -9.30
N ILE A 86 -4.82 9.67 -9.28
CA ILE A 86 -5.70 8.66 -9.89
C ILE A 86 -6.03 7.62 -8.82
N PRO A 87 -7.31 7.41 -8.48
CA PRO A 87 -7.68 6.41 -7.50
C PRO A 87 -7.43 5.00 -8.06
N ILE A 88 -6.88 4.15 -7.20
CA ILE A 88 -6.59 2.75 -7.49
C ILE A 88 -7.10 1.89 -6.33
N ARG A 89 -7.42 0.64 -6.65
CA ARG A 89 -7.63 -0.41 -5.68
C ARG A 89 -6.44 -1.35 -5.73
N ILE A 90 -5.82 -1.62 -4.58
CA ILE A 90 -4.73 -2.59 -4.48
C ILE A 90 -5.25 -3.79 -3.73
N GLU A 91 -5.01 -4.98 -4.29
CA GLU A 91 -5.42 -6.24 -3.70
C GLU A 91 -4.21 -6.96 -3.13
N TYR A 92 -4.37 -7.41 -1.90
CA TYR A 92 -3.37 -8.13 -1.13
C TYR A 92 -3.94 -9.46 -0.66
N GLN A 93 -3.04 -10.41 -0.52
CA GLN A 93 -3.30 -11.69 0.11
C GLN A 93 -2.36 -11.80 1.31
N LEU A 94 -2.88 -12.29 2.43
CA LEU A 94 -2.09 -12.66 3.59
C LEU A 94 -2.31 -14.13 3.90
N ASP A 95 -1.20 -14.80 4.14
CA ASP A 95 -1.13 -16.21 4.46
C ASP A 95 -0.54 -16.37 5.86
N ILE A 96 -1.29 -17.03 6.74
CA ILE A 96 -0.85 -17.43 8.07
C ILE A 96 -0.47 -18.90 8.01
N PHE A 97 0.70 -19.23 8.54
CA PHE A 97 1.20 -20.60 8.67
C PHE A 97 1.42 -20.94 10.14
N SER A 98 0.93 -22.10 10.56
CA SER A 98 1.14 -22.61 11.92
C SER A 98 1.34 -24.13 11.93
N VAL A 99 1.78 -24.64 13.08
CA VAL A 99 1.85 -26.08 13.37
C VAL A 99 0.49 -26.60 13.86
N ASP A 100 -0.24 -25.79 14.62
CA ASP A 100 -1.54 -26.16 15.20
C ASP A 100 -2.67 -25.33 14.58
N ARG A 101 -3.81 -25.98 14.31
CA ARG A 101 -5.02 -25.32 13.78
C ARG A 101 -5.55 -24.26 14.73
N GLU A 102 -5.62 -24.57 16.02
CA GLU A 102 -6.11 -23.65 17.06
C GLU A 102 -5.32 -22.33 17.05
N THR A 103 -3.99 -22.42 17.03
CA THR A 103 -3.11 -21.26 16.90
C THR A 103 -3.32 -20.49 15.60
N CYS A 104 -3.59 -21.18 14.48
CA CYS A 104 -3.89 -20.53 13.20
C CYS A 104 -5.17 -19.71 13.27
N ASP A 105 -6.21 -20.31 13.84
CA ASP A 105 -7.55 -19.72 13.93
C ASP A 105 -7.56 -18.56 14.92
N ASP A 106 -6.84 -18.66 16.03
CA ASP A 106 -6.68 -17.56 16.98
C ASP A 106 -5.95 -16.35 16.36
N ILE A 107 -4.86 -16.59 15.62
CA ILE A 107 -4.15 -15.51 14.92
C ILE A 107 -5.05 -14.88 13.86
N ALA A 108 -5.78 -15.69 13.09
CA ALA A 108 -6.72 -15.19 12.10
C ALA A 108 -7.83 -14.35 12.74
N ARG A 109 -8.41 -14.81 13.85
CA ARG A 109 -9.45 -14.10 14.61
C ARG A 109 -8.95 -12.73 15.08
N GLU A 110 -7.79 -12.68 15.74
CA GLU A 110 -7.20 -11.42 16.23
C GLU A 110 -6.87 -10.47 15.09
N LEU A 111 -6.36 -10.97 13.96
CA LEU A 111 -6.11 -10.18 12.76
C LEU A 111 -7.38 -9.54 12.21
N ILE A 112 -8.46 -10.32 12.09
CA ILE A 112 -9.75 -9.82 11.60
C ILE A 112 -10.22 -8.69 12.51
N PHE A 113 -10.24 -8.89 13.83
CA PHE A 113 -10.61 -7.84 14.77
C PHE A 113 -9.72 -6.61 14.65
N PHE A 114 -8.42 -6.79 14.46
CA PHE A 114 -7.48 -5.69 14.25
C PHE A 114 -7.84 -4.85 13.02
N PHE A 115 -8.11 -5.47 11.87
CA PHE A 115 -8.51 -4.73 10.66
C PHE A 115 -9.82 -3.97 10.83
N TYR A 116 -10.80 -4.56 11.54
CA TYR A 116 -12.07 -3.87 11.82
C TYR A 116 -11.92 -2.70 12.80
N GLN A 117 -11.04 -2.80 13.80
CA GLN A 117 -10.81 -1.74 14.78
C GLN A 117 -9.89 -0.63 14.25
N HIS A 118 -8.92 -0.98 13.41
CA HIS A 118 -7.89 -0.09 12.90
C HIS A 118 -7.75 -0.18 11.38
N PRO A 119 -8.80 0.15 10.60
CA PRO A 119 -8.75 0.05 9.14
C PRO A 119 -7.84 1.10 8.51
N SER A 120 -7.56 2.20 9.21
CA SER A 120 -6.87 3.36 8.66
C SER A 120 -5.35 3.30 8.81
N LEU A 121 -4.64 3.39 7.68
CA LEU A 121 -3.19 3.47 7.58
C LEU A 121 -2.73 4.79 6.96
N ARG A 122 -1.44 5.11 7.12
CA ARG A 122 -0.79 6.27 6.49
C ARG A 122 0.41 5.83 5.67
N ALA A 123 0.44 6.24 4.41
CA ALA A 123 1.58 6.06 3.52
C ALA A 123 2.25 7.40 3.25
N HIS A 124 3.57 7.41 3.27
CA HIS A 124 4.39 8.59 3.03
C HIS A 124 4.90 8.61 1.57
N PHE A 125 4.74 9.74 0.88
CA PHE A 125 5.05 9.87 -0.54
C PHE A 125 6.20 10.86 -0.78
N ASP A 126 7.41 10.32 -0.91
CA ASP A 126 8.60 11.11 -1.25
C ASP A 126 8.84 11.16 -2.78
N TYR A 127 8.05 11.99 -3.47
CA TYR A 127 8.17 12.24 -4.92
C TYR A 127 8.28 13.73 -5.25
N GLY A 128 8.95 14.49 -4.37
CA GLY A 128 9.01 15.95 -4.46
C GLY A 128 7.67 16.64 -4.16
N LEU A 129 6.71 15.89 -3.59
CA LEU A 129 5.44 16.38 -3.05
C LEU A 129 5.39 16.26 -1.52
N ASP A 130 6.25 15.43 -0.93
CA ASP A 130 6.45 15.20 0.51
C ASP A 130 5.17 15.36 1.35
N PHE A 131 4.31 14.36 1.26
CA PHE A 131 3.03 14.36 1.98
C PHE A 131 2.63 12.96 2.42
N GLU A 132 1.78 12.91 3.45
CA GLU A 132 1.14 11.69 3.94
C GLU A 132 -0.25 11.54 3.32
N HIS A 133 -0.55 10.33 2.84
CA HIS A 133 -1.89 9.95 2.40
C HIS A 133 -2.47 8.91 3.35
N LYS A 134 -3.68 9.17 3.85
CA LYS A 134 -4.43 8.22 4.67
C LYS A 134 -5.26 7.32 3.77
N PHE A 135 -5.18 6.01 3.98
CA PHE A 135 -5.96 5.03 3.23
C PHE A 135 -6.53 3.98 4.17
N ASN A 136 -7.63 3.35 3.77
CA ASN A 136 -8.27 2.30 4.56
C ASN A 136 -8.04 0.92 3.96
N LEU A 137 -7.92 -0.08 4.82
CA LEU A 137 -7.90 -1.50 4.50
C LEU A 137 -9.28 -2.09 4.73
N PHE A 138 -9.69 -2.97 3.81
CA PHE A 138 -10.95 -3.70 3.88
C PHE A 138 -10.68 -5.18 3.64
N ILE A 139 -11.20 -6.05 4.49
CA ILE A 139 -11.12 -7.50 4.31
C ILE A 139 -12.21 -7.93 3.30
N ASN A 140 -11.88 -8.86 2.42
CA ASN A 140 -12.89 -9.54 1.61
C ASN A 140 -13.64 -10.59 2.44
N ASP A 141 -14.90 -10.86 2.10
CA ASP A 141 -15.78 -11.72 2.90
C ASP A 141 -15.35 -13.20 2.92
N GLU A 142 -14.46 -13.61 2.01
CA GLU A 142 -14.00 -14.99 1.87
C GLU A 142 -12.65 -15.20 2.58
N ILE A 143 -12.67 -15.99 3.65
CA ILE A 143 -11.49 -16.57 4.28
C ILE A 143 -11.44 -18.03 3.86
N VAL A 144 -10.36 -18.40 3.16
CA VAL A 144 -10.20 -19.74 2.62
C VAL A 144 -9.19 -20.50 3.47
N ASP A 145 -9.64 -21.60 4.07
CA ASP A 145 -8.75 -22.60 4.66
C ASP A 145 -8.11 -23.39 3.50
N ASN A 146 -6.81 -23.21 3.32
CA ASN A 146 -6.01 -23.88 2.30
C ASN A 146 -5.14 -25.00 2.91
N SER A 147 -5.57 -25.57 4.04
CA SER A 147 -4.86 -26.64 4.77
C SER A 147 -4.90 -28.01 4.07
N ASP A 148 -5.22 -28.07 2.78
CA ASP A 148 -5.25 -29.32 2.03
C ASP A 148 -4.65 -29.10 0.64
N THR A 149 -3.52 -29.74 0.33
CA THR A 149 -3.08 -30.26 -1.00
C THR A 149 -1.62 -30.71 -0.89
N VAL A 150 -1.37 -32.00 -0.62
CA VAL A 150 -0.25 -32.85 -1.12
C VAL A 150 1.22 -32.44 -0.83
N GLU A 151 1.55 -31.19 -0.50
CA GLU A 151 2.92 -30.68 -0.28
C GLU A 151 3.34 -30.58 1.20
N HIS A 152 2.45 -30.89 2.14
CA HIS A 152 2.69 -30.76 3.59
C HIS A 152 3.82 -31.66 4.11
N ILE A 153 4.21 -32.70 3.38
CA ILE A 153 5.22 -33.67 3.81
C ILE A 153 6.66 -33.14 3.67
N ASN A 154 6.92 -32.15 2.81
CA ASN A 154 8.30 -31.71 2.53
C ASN A 154 8.78 -30.45 3.28
N ASN A 155 7.88 -29.64 3.87
CA ASN A 155 8.25 -28.31 4.38
C ASN A 155 7.87 -28.03 5.86
N GLY A 156 7.30 -28.98 6.60
CA GLY A 156 7.01 -28.83 8.04
C GLY A 156 5.88 -27.84 8.40
N VAL A 157 5.09 -27.40 7.41
CA VAL A 157 3.88 -26.57 7.59
C VAL A 157 2.67 -27.50 7.68
N MET A 158 1.83 -27.38 8.72
CA MET A 158 0.64 -28.23 8.89
C MET A 158 -0.69 -27.53 8.58
N PHE A 159 -0.79 -26.22 8.79
CA PHE A 159 -2.03 -25.46 8.53
C PHE A 159 -1.74 -24.12 7.86
N ARG A 160 -2.66 -23.72 6.96
CA ARG A 160 -2.59 -22.45 6.23
C ARG A 160 -3.96 -21.80 6.11
N ASN A 161 -4.09 -20.63 6.73
CA ASN A 161 -5.23 -19.75 6.52
C ASN A 161 -4.86 -18.63 5.57
N THR A 162 -5.66 -18.45 4.52
CA THR A 162 -5.47 -17.38 3.54
C THR A 162 -6.64 -16.41 3.62
N PHE A 163 -6.33 -15.13 3.74
CA PHE A 163 -7.32 -14.07 3.59
C PHE A 163 -6.88 -13.04 2.57
N THR A 164 -7.84 -12.45 1.90
CA THR A 164 -7.62 -11.39 0.94
C THR A 164 -8.19 -10.08 1.48
N PHE A 165 -7.48 -8.99 1.21
CA PHE A 165 -7.90 -7.66 1.62
C PHE A 165 -7.50 -6.66 0.55
N TYR A 166 -8.17 -5.51 0.55
CA TYR A 166 -7.97 -4.49 -0.45
C TYR A 166 -7.98 -3.09 0.14
N THR A 167 -7.44 -2.14 -0.63
CA THR A 167 -7.48 -0.72 -0.31
C THR A 167 -8.43 -0.02 -1.28
N ASP A 168 -9.39 0.75 -0.77
CA ASP A 168 -10.33 1.48 -1.65
C ASP A 168 -9.94 2.95 -1.87
N ASP A 169 -9.15 3.50 -0.93
CA ASP A 169 -8.75 4.91 -0.89
C ASP A 169 -7.33 5.15 -1.41
N ALA A 170 -6.68 4.14 -2.00
CA ALA A 170 -5.35 4.31 -2.54
C ALA A 170 -5.37 5.20 -3.80
N MET A 171 -4.34 6.03 -3.93
CA MET A 171 -4.16 6.94 -5.06
C MET A 171 -2.76 6.81 -5.66
N LEU A 172 -2.69 6.83 -6.98
CA LEU A 172 -1.47 7.06 -7.74
C LEU A 172 -1.23 8.57 -7.83
N PHE A 173 -0.07 9.00 -7.39
CA PHE A 173 0.32 10.40 -7.44
C PHE A 173 1.38 10.64 -8.50
N ARG A 174 1.24 11.75 -9.22
CA ARG A 174 2.23 12.25 -10.15
C ARG A 174 2.46 13.74 -9.93
N ARG A 175 3.73 14.13 -9.88
CA ARG A 175 4.15 15.53 -9.89
C ARG A 175 3.99 16.13 -11.29
N LYS A 176 3.35 17.29 -11.38
CA LYS A 176 3.25 18.11 -12.59
C LYS A 176 3.75 19.51 -12.27
N ASN A 177 4.76 19.97 -12.98
CA ASN A 177 5.24 21.34 -12.86
C ASN A 177 4.52 22.22 -13.89
N GLN A 178 4.14 23.42 -13.49
CA GLN A 178 3.67 24.47 -14.39
C GLN A 178 4.54 25.70 -14.21
N THR A 179 5.31 26.04 -15.24
CA THR A 179 6.10 27.26 -15.29
C THR A 179 5.18 28.45 -15.53
N GLN A 180 5.32 29.50 -14.73
CA GLN A 180 4.57 30.74 -14.93
C GLN A 180 5.03 31.42 -16.22
N GLY A 181 4.09 31.78 -17.10
CA GLY A 181 4.39 32.67 -18.21
C GLY A 181 4.54 34.10 -17.70
N GLU A 182 5.63 34.77 -18.06
CA GLU A 182 5.78 36.20 -17.82
C GLU A 182 4.86 36.97 -18.79
N ILE A 183 3.92 37.75 -18.25
CA ILE A 183 3.18 38.72 -19.03
C ILE A 183 3.98 40.02 -19.00
N LYS A 184 4.68 40.34 -20.09
CA LYS A 184 5.31 41.65 -20.29
C LYS A 184 4.27 42.60 -20.87
N CYS A 185 3.89 43.62 -20.09
CA CYS A 185 3.07 44.72 -20.56
C CYS A 185 3.96 45.97 -20.66
N ASP A 186 4.17 46.46 -21.87
CA ASP A 186 4.79 47.76 -22.10
C ASP A 186 3.69 48.82 -22.03
N VAL A 187 3.84 49.79 -21.12
CA VAL A 187 2.92 50.92 -20.97
C VAL A 187 3.60 52.16 -21.52
N GLU A 188 3.19 52.61 -22.70
CA GLU A 188 3.58 53.92 -23.23
C GLU A 188 2.66 54.99 -22.64
N ILE A 189 3.25 55.89 -21.84
CA ILE A 189 2.56 57.08 -21.34
C ILE A 189 2.70 58.17 -22.40
N MET A 190 1.65 58.41 -23.18
CA MET A 190 1.57 59.59 -24.04
C MET A 190 1.31 60.82 -23.17
N ASN A 191 2.35 61.63 -22.95
CA ASN A 191 2.17 62.97 -22.41
C ASN A 191 1.47 63.84 -23.45
N ARG A 192 0.33 64.40 -23.06
CA ARG A 192 -0.42 65.37 -23.87
C ARG A 192 0.27 66.71 -23.72
N GLU A 193 0.95 67.18 -24.76
CA GLU A 193 1.54 68.53 -24.79
C GLU A 193 0.40 69.57 -24.71
N GLU A 194 0.55 70.53 -23.80
CA GLU A 194 -0.37 71.66 -23.56
C GLU A 194 -0.27 72.75 -24.63
#